data_AF-A0A454WCM4-F1
#
_entry.id   AF-A0A454WCM4-F1
#
_cell.length_a   1.000
_cell.length_b   1.000
_cell.length_c   1.000
_cell.angle_alpha   90.00
_cell.angle_beta   90.00
_cell.angle_gamma   90.00
#
_symmetry.space_group_name_H-M   'P 1'
#
loop_
_entity.id
_entity.type
_entity.pdbx_description
1 polymer ?
#
loop_
_entity_poly.entity_id
_entity_poly.type
_entity_poly.pdbx_seq_one_letter_code
_entity_poly.pdbx_strand_id
1 'polypeptide(L)'
;MDDRAHIIDWAWPTRGAAWIDPAILILRLLEAGHTLVEADVFAQRFPSWRTAPAEAKEAFAAANAAVWEEIARADSASWEAAMVDRSVASHSHLSALPGKR
;
A
#
# COMPACT_ATOMS: atom_id res chain seq x y z
N MET A 1 21.26 9.71 18.36
CA MET A 1 20.62 8.70 17.49
C MET A 1 20.84 9.18 16.06
N ASP A 2 21.32 8.31 15.19
CA ASP A 2 21.39 8.61 13.76
C ASP A 2 19.98 8.59 13.16
N ASP A 3 19.75 9.44 12.15
CA ASP A 3 18.45 9.60 11.48
C ASP A 3 18.22 8.48 10.43
N ARG A 4 18.52 7.23 10.81
CA ARG A 4 18.52 6.07 9.91
C ARG A 4 17.34 5.16 10.19
N ALA A 5 16.55 4.89 9.17
CA ALA A 5 15.52 3.86 9.20
C ALA A 5 16.13 2.47 8.93
N HIS A 6 15.63 1.45 9.64
CA HIS A 6 16.01 0.05 9.47
C HIS A 6 14.77 -0.76 9.06
N ILE A 7 14.91 -1.60 8.02
CA ILE A 7 13.88 -2.58 7.66
C ILE A 7 14.15 -3.85 8.45
N ILE A 8 13.19 -4.27 9.26
CA ILE A 8 13.24 -5.45 10.12
C ILE A 8 12.25 -6.52 9.61
N ASP A 9 12.20 -7.65 10.31
CA ASP A 9 11.25 -8.76 10.04
C ASP A 9 11.37 -9.38 8.62
N TRP A 10 12.60 -9.75 8.25
CA TRP A 10 12.92 -10.43 6.99
C TRP A 10 12.67 -11.95 7.02
N ALA A 11 11.74 -12.42 7.85
CA ALA A 11 11.49 -13.87 7.99
C ALA A 11 10.81 -14.47 6.75
N TRP A 12 10.09 -13.67 5.96
CA TRP A 12 9.28 -14.13 4.81
C TRP A 12 9.41 -13.24 3.56
N PRO A 13 10.62 -13.08 2.97
CA PRO A 13 10.75 -12.35 1.73
C PRO A 13 10.11 -13.13 0.57
N THR A 14 9.40 -12.42 -0.31
CA THR A 14 8.80 -13.01 -1.51
C THR A 14 9.35 -12.37 -2.78
N ARG A 15 9.35 -13.12 -3.88
CA ARG A 15 9.70 -12.57 -5.20
C ARG A 15 8.46 -11.91 -5.79
N GLY A 16 8.53 -10.62 -6.05
CA GLY A 16 7.43 -9.85 -6.62
C GLY A 16 7.92 -8.72 -7.53
N ALA A 17 6.97 -8.01 -8.13
CA ALA A 17 7.28 -6.81 -8.87
C ALA A 17 7.75 -5.71 -7.90
N ALA A 18 8.82 -5.00 -8.23
CA ALA A 18 9.45 -4.01 -7.34
C ALA A 18 8.56 -2.81 -6.96
N TRP A 19 7.39 -2.66 -7.59
CA TRP A 19 6.41 -1.63 -7.26
C TRP A 19 5.43 -2.07 -6.15
N ILE A 20 5.46 -3.35 -5.75
CA ILE A 20 4.68 -3.86 -4.61
C ILE A 20 5.14 -3.22 -3.30
N ASP A 21 6.45 -3.05 -3.07
CA ASP A 21 6.94 -2.46 -1.81
C ASP A 21 6.40 -1.03 -1.59
N PRO A 22 6.45 -0.11 -2.58
CA PRO A 22 5.77 1.19 -2.47
C PRO A 22 4.26 1.10 -2.23
N ALA A 23 3.56 0.12 -2.85
CA ALA A 23 2.12 -0.06 -2.66
C ALA A 23 1.78 -0.42 -1.20
N ILE A 24 2.57 -1.31 -0.59
CA ILE A 24 2.42 -1.66 0.83
C ILE A 24 2.86 -0.50 1.74
N LEU A 25 3.92 0.22 1.37
CA LEU A 25 4.41 1.38 2.12
C LEU A 25 3.35 2.48 2.22
N ILE A 26 2.55 2.72 1.16
CA ILE A 26 1.43 3.67 1.20
C ILE A 26 0.50 3.35 2.38
N LEU A 27 0.10 2.08 2.57
CA LEU A 27 -0.76 1.70 3.69
C LEU A 27 -0.13 1.96 5.06
N ARG A 28 1.20 1.76 5.17
CA ARG A 28 1.94 2.06 6.41
C ARG A 28 2.07 3.55 6.69
N LEU A 29 2.17 4.37 5.66
CA LEU A 29 2.12 5.83 5.81
C LEU A 29 0.72 6.30 6.25
N LEU A 30 -0.34 5.71 5.72
CA LEU A 30 -1.72 5.97 6.19
C LEU A 30 -1.91 5.53 7.65
N GLU A 31 -1.32 4.39 8.02
CA GLU A 31 -1.30 3.92 9.41
C GLU A 31 -0.57 4.89 10.34
N ALA A 32 0.53 5.49 9.87
CA ALA A 32 1.26 6.53 10.58
C ALA A 32 0.57 7.90 10.59
N GLY A 33 -0.62 8.05 9.97
CA GLY A 33 -1.43 9.27 9.99
C GLY A 33 -1.22 10.21 8.81
N HIS A 34 -0.46 9.82 7.78
CA HIS A 34 -0.34 10.58 6.55
C HIS A 34 -1.61 10.46 5.70
N THR A 35 -1.86 11.47 4.86
CA THR A 35 -2.93 11.43 3.87
C THR A 35 -2.53 10.56 2.67
N LEU A 36 -3.52 10.09 1.90
CA LEU A 36 -3.29 9.37 0.64
C LEU A 36 -2.43 10.17 -0.35
N VAL A 37 -2.64 11.49 -0.41
CA VAL A 37 -1.87 12.37 -1.31
C VAL A 37 -0.41 12.44 -0.89
N GLU A 38 -0.13 12.63 0.40
CA GLU A 38 1.24 12.65 0.92
C GLU A 38 1.94 11.29 0.71
N ALA A 39 1.21 10.20 0.94
CA ALA A 39 1.73 8.84 0.74
C ALA A 39 2.06 8.56 -0.72
N ASP A 40 1.18 8.93 -1.67
CA ASP A 40 1.49 8.76 -3.10
C ASP A 40 2.67 9.63 -3.53
N VAL A 41 2.71 10.91 -3.11
CA VAL A 41 3.86 11.80 -3.38
C VAL A 41 5.17 11.19 -2.87
N PHE A 42 5.16 10.59 -1.68
CA PHE A 42 6.32 9.86 -1.17
C PHE A 42 6.65 8.64 -2.04
N ALA A 43 5.65 7.85 -2.43
CA ALA A 43 5.82 6.68 -3.29
C ALA A 43 6.36 7.04 -4.69
N GLN A 44 6.06 8.22 -5.24
CA GLN A 44 6.62 8.70 -6.51
C GLN A 44 8.16 8.84 -6.51
N ARG A 45 8.80 8.82 -5.32
CA ARG A 45 10.28 8.78 -5.20
C ARG A 45 10.87 7.47 -5.70
N PHE A 46 10.08 6.39 -5.77
CA PHE A 46 10.51 5.09 -6.25
C PHE A 46 10.26 4.97 -7.76
N PRO A 47 11.31 4.77 -8.60
CA PRO A 47 11.13 4.59 -10.03
C PRO A 47 10.17 3.45 -10.38
N SER A 48 10.23 2.35 -9.63
CA SER A 48 9.34 1.19 -9.82
C SER A 48 7.87 1.57 -9.66
N TRP A 49 7.51 2.36 -8.65
CA TRP A 49 6.14 2.87 -8.49
C TRP A 49 5.76 3.79 -9.64
N ARG A 50 6.60 4.78 -9.94
CA ARG A 50 6.29 5.80 -10.95
C ARG A 50 6.02 5.21 -12.34
N THR A 51 6.74 4.17 -12.73
CA THR A 51 6.62 3.57 -14.07
C THR A 51 5.75 2.31 -14.13
N ALA A 52 5.25 1.82 -12.99
CA ALA A 52 4.39 0.64 -12.99
C ALA A 52 3.05 0.92 -13.69
N PRO A 53 2.51 -0.07 -14.44
CA PRO A 53 1.23 0.07 -15.14
C PRO A 53 0.11 0.43 -14.16
N ALA A 54 -0.76 1.36 -14.55
CA ALA A 54 -1.82 1.85 -13.68
C ALA A 54 -2.80 0.71 -13.32
N GLU A 55 -3.15 -0.11 -14.31
CA GLU A 55 -4.02 -1.28 -14.15
C GLU A 55 -3.42 -2.33 -13.20
N ALA A 56 -2.09 -2.48 -13.19
CA ALA A 56 -1.42 -3.43 -12.30
C ALA A 56 -1.45 -2.94 -10.85
N LYS A 57 -1.25 -1.63 -10.62
CA LYS A 57 -1.36 -1.01 -9.29
C LYS A 57 -2.79 -1.11 -8.77
N GLU A 58 -3.76 -0.81 -9.61
CA GLU A 58 -5.18 -0.88 -9.27
C GLU A 58 -5.59 -2.31 -8.90
N ALA A 59 -5.26 -3.29 -9.75
CA ALA A 59 -5.57 -4.70 -9.50
C ALA A 59 -4.92 -5.21 -8.21
N PHE A 60 -3.67 -4.83 -7.94
CA PHE A 60 -3.00 -5.19 -6.70
C PHE A 60 -3.65 -4.52 -5.48
N ALA A 61 -4.02 -3.25 -5.57
CA ALA A 61 -4.70 -2.55 -4.48
C ALA A 61 -6.06 -3.18 -4.16
N ALA A 62 -6.83 -3.59 -5.17
CA ALA A 62 -8.07 -4.33 -5.00
C ALA A 62 -7.84 -5.68 -4.31
N ALA A 63 -6.85 -6.46 -4.76
CA ALA A 63 -6.51 -7.73 -4.14
C ALA A 63 -6.06 -7.58 -2.69
N ASN A 64 -5.25 -6.54 -2.40
CA ASN A 64 -4.77 -6.25 -1.06
C ASN A 64 -5.91 -5.84 -0.11
N ALA A 65 -6.90 -5.08 -0.61
CA ALA A 65 -8.09 -4.76 0.16
C ALA A 65 -8.90 -6.02 0.54
N ALA A 66 -9.11 -6.93 -0.42
CA ALA A 66 -9.77 -8.20 -0.16
C ALA A 66 -9.03 -9.07 0.88
N VAL A 67 -7.69 -9.06 0.86
CA VAL A 67 -6.86 -9.75 1.87
C VAL A 67 -7.05 -9.14 3.26
N TRP A 68 -7.04 -7.80 3.38
CA TRP A 68 -7.28 -7.16 4.67
C TRP A 68 -8.69 -7.44 5.21
N GLU A 69 -9.70 -7.49 4.35
CA GLU A 69 -11.04 -7.90 4.75
C GLU A 69 -11.07 -9.35 5.24
N GLU A 70 -10.30 -10.25 4.64
CA GLU A 70 -10.18 -11.64 5.11
C GLU A 70 -9.51 -11.72 6.48
N ILE A 71 -8.41 -10.99 6.67
CA ILE A 71 -7.70 -10.90 7.95
C ILE A 71 -8.65 -10.38 9.03
N ALA A 72 -9.34 -9.27 8.79
CA ALA A 72 -10.28 -8.65 9.74
C ALA A 72 -11.55 -9.47 9.99
N ARG A 73 -11.83 -10.51 9.18
CA ARG A 73 -12.89 -11.49 9.47
C ARG A 73 -12.39 -12.62 10.36
N ALA A 74 -11.11 -12.96 10.27
CA ALA A 74 -10.48 -14.03 11.04
C ALA A 74 -10.11 -13.58 12.46
N ASP A 75 -9.67 -12.33 12.60
CA ASP A 75 -9.42 -11.63 13.86
C ASP A 75 -10.12 -10.26 13.80
N SER A 76 -10.68 -9.81 14.93
CA SER A 76 -11.53 -8.61 14.99
C SER A 76 -10.87 -7.49 15.77
N ALA A 77 -9.53 -7.46 15.77
CA ALA A 77 -8.79 -6.40 16.44
C ALA A 77 -9.05 -5.05 15.73
N SER A 78 -9.20 -3.98 16.52
CA SER A 78 -9.57 -2.66 16.00
C SER A 78 -8.57 -2.09 14.98
N TRP A 79 -7.31 -2.52 15.05
CA TRP A 79 -6.27 -2.08 14.12
C TRP A 79 -6.40 -2.74 12.73
N GLU A 80 -6.96 -3.94 12.64
CA GLU A 80 -7.17 -4.67 11.37
C GLU A 80 -8.32 -4.06 10.58
N ALA A 81 -9.41 -3.67 11.27
CA ALA A 81 -10.49 -2.90 10.67
C ALA A 81 -9.99 -1.57 10.08
N ALA A 82 -9.09 -0.87 10.78
CA ALA A 82 -8.48 0.34 10.24
C ALA A 82 -7.61 0.07 9.00
N MET A 83 -6.99 -1.11 8.89
CA MET A 83 -6.25 -1.50 7.69
C MET A 83 -7.17 -1.82 6.50
N VAL A 84 -8.36 -2.38 6.75
CA VAL A 84 -9.40 -2.53 5.72
C VAL A 84 -9.73 -1.16 5.13
N ASP A 85 -10.11 -0.18 5.97
CA ASP A 85 -10.48 1.16 5.49
C ASP A 85 -9.37 1.82 4.66
N ARG A 86 -8.12 1.72 5.11
CA ARG A 86 -6.95 2.26 4.40
C ARG A 86 -6.72 1.59 3.05
N SER A 87 -6.84 0.26 3.00
CA SER A 87 -6.65 -0.51 1.77
C SER A 87 -7.74 -0.22 0.73
N VAL A 88 -9.00 -0.11 1.15
CA VAL A 88 -10.14 0.28 0.31
C VAL A 88 -9.98 1.71 -0.21
N ALA A 89 -9.55 2.65 0.66
CA ALA A 89 -9.31 4.03 0.26
C ALA A 89 -8.15 4.14 -0.74
N SER A 90 -7.08 3.37 -0.57
CA SER A 90 -5.97 3.30 -1.52
C SER A 90 -6.41 2.73 -2.87
N HIS A 91 -7.23 1.69 -2.90
CA HIS A 91 -7.79 1.16 -4.15
C HIS A 91 -8.62 2.22 -4.87
N SER A 92 -9.55 2.86 -4.15
CA SER A 92 -10.42 3.90 -4.68
C SER A 92 -9.63 5.10 -5.22
N HIS A 93 -8.54 5.48 -4.56
CA HIS A 93 -7.63 6.52 -5.03
C HIS A 93 -7.00 6.18 -6.38
N LEU A 94 -6.52 4.94 -6.55
CA LEU A 94 -5.89 4.50 -7.79
C LEU A 94 -6.89 4.36 -8.94
N SER A 95 -8.11 3.87 -8.68
CA SER A 95 -9.18 3.80 -9.71
C SER A 95 -9.67 5.17 -10.17
N ALA A 96 -9.52 6.21 -9.33
CA ALA A 96 -9.89 7.58 -9.69
C ALA A 96 -8.83 8.30 -10.53
N LEU A 97 -7.60 7.79 -10.60
CA LEU A 97 -6.55 8.38 -11.43
C LEU A 97 -6.85 8.11 -12.90
N PRO A 98 -6.89 9.14 -13.78
CA PRO A 98 -7.13 8.94 -15.19
C PRO A 98 -6.03 8.05 -15.77
N GLY A 99 -6.42 6.88 -16.28
CA GLY A 99 -5.53 6.00 -17.00
C GLY A 99 -4.95 6.76 -18.20
N LYS A 100 -3.64 7.00 -18.18
CA LYS A 100 -2.92 7.43 -19.38
C LYS A 100 -2.93 6.25 -20.36
N ARG A 101 -4.01 6.14 -21.13
CA ARG A 101 -4.06 5.35 -22.36
C ARG A 101 -3.11 5.94 -23.38
#